data_AF-A0A9J9GDG8-F1
#
_entry.id   AF-A0A9J9GDG8-F1
#
_cell.length_a   1.000
_cell.length_b   1.000
_cell.length_c   1.000
_cell.angle_alpha   90.00
_cell.angle_beta   90.00
_cell.angle_gamma   90.00
#
_symmetry.space_group_name_H-M   'P 1'
#
loop_
_entity.id
_entity.type
_entity.pdbx_description
1 polymer ?
#
loop_
_entity_poly.entity_id
_entity_poly.type
_entity_poly.pdbx_seq_one_letter_code
_entity_poly.pdbx_strand_id
1 'polypeptide(L)' 'MSTAKRDTNKSKSGKAPTFQMRITPELKAQFEAAAKAEGMSLGNWLKTLARKELEKIDLKNNNSKV' A
#
# COMPACT_ATOMS: atom_id res chain seq x y z
N MET A 1 19.29 -20.04 -5.22
CA MET A 1 18.66 -19.28 -4.11
C MET A 1 18.65 -17.80 -4.48
N SER A 2 17.63 -17.33 -5.22
CA SER A 2 17.57 -15.93 -5.66
C SER A 2 17.04 -15.03 -4.55
N THR A 3 17.91 -14.17 -4.03
CA THR A 3 17.60 -13.13 -3.06
C THR A 3 16.82 -12.01 -3.73
N ALA A 4 15.49 -12.16 -3.80
CA ALA A 4 14.61 -11.05 -4.18
C ALA A 4 14.86 -9.89 -3.19
N LYS A 5 15.42 -8.79 -3.70
CA LYS A 5 15.68 -7.55 -2.98
C LYS A 5 14.35 -6.98 -2.49
N ARG A 6 13.92 -7.34 -1.27
CA ARG A 6 12.80 -6.68 -0.60
C ARG A 6 13.32 -5.39 0.03
N ASP A 7 12.57 -4.31 -0.14
CA ASP A 7 12.78 -3.06 0.59
C ASP A 7 12.86 -3.35 2.09
N THR A 8 14.06 -3.17 2.67
CA THR A 8 14.28 -3.30 4.11
C THR A 8 13.62 -2.11 4.80
N ASN A 9 12.37 -2.30 5.22
CA ASN A 9 11.66 -1.31 6.02
C ASN A 9 12.28 -1.31 7.43
N LYS A 10 13.12 -0.32 7.74
CA LYS A 10 13.68 -0.10 9.09
C LYS A 10 12.55 0.39 10.00
N SER A 11 11.72 -0.51 10.50
CA SER A 11 10.68 -0.18 11.49
C SER A 11 11.37 0.24 12.81
N LYS A 12 11.28 1.53 13.15
CA LYS A 12 11.87 2.11 14.37
C LYS A 12 11.14 1.73 15.68
N SER A 13 9.99 1.06 15.64
CA SER A 13 9.22 0.74 16.85
C SER A 13 8.25 -0.41 16.59
N GLY A 14 8.60 -1.60 17.12
CA GLY A 14 7.73 -2.77 17.12
C GLY A 14 7.45 -3.40 15.75
N LYS A 15 6.98 -4.66 15.78
CA LYS A 15 6.43 -5.31 14.58
C LYS A 15 5.21 -4.49 14.16
N ALA A 16 5.28 -3.86 12.98
CA ALA A 16 4.12 -3.17 12.43
C ALA A 16 2.93 -4.16 12.36
N PRO A 17 1.70 -3.75 12.75
CA PRO A 17 0.55 -4.63 12.71
C PRO A 17 0.31 -5.13 11.28
N THR A 18 0.18 -6.44 11.13
CA THR A 18 -0.03 -7.08 9.83
C THR A 18 -1.50 -7.00 9.44
N PHE A 19 -1.79 -6.42 8.27
CA PHE A 19 -3.11 -6.49 7.65
C PHE A 19 -3.17 -7.70 6.73
N GLN A 20 -4.03 -8.67 7.05
CA GLN A 20 -4.24 -9.85 6.21
C GLN A 20 -5.45 -9.63 5.32
N MET A 21 -5.26 -9.64 4.00
CA MET A 21 -6.32 -9.48 3.01
C MET A 21 -6.43 -10.76 2.17
N ARG A 22 -7.64 -11.29 2.03
CA ARG A 22 -7.92 -12.41 1.13
C ARG A 22 -8.37 -11.85 -0.21
N ILE A 23 -7.59 -12.09 -1.26
CA ILE A 23 -7.89 -11.70 -2.63
C ILE A 23 -7.65 -12.87 -3.58
N THR A 24 -8.30 -12.85 -4.73
CA THR A 24 -8.05 -13.83 -5.80
C THR A 24 -6.62 -13.68 -6.34
N PRO A 25 -5.98 -14.78 -6.80
CA PRO A 25 -4.62 -14.73 -7.33
C PRO A 25 -4.50 -13.84 -8.57
N GLU A 26 -5.57 -13.74 -9.37
CA GLU A 26 -5.63 -12.84 -10.53
C GLU A 26 -5.52 -11.37 -10.12
N LEU A 27 -6.30 -10.97 -9.12
CA LEU A 27 -6.31 -9.59 -8.61
C LEU A 27 -4.98 -9.23 -7.94
N LYS A 28 -4.32 -10.20 -7.30
CA LYS A 28 -2.95 -10.05 -6.79
C LYS A 28 -1.97 -9.75 -7.92
N ALA A 29 -2.06 -10.45 -9.05
CA ALA A 29 -1.17 -10.22 -10.19
C ALA A 29 -1.37 -8.83 -10.80
N GLN A 30 -2.61 -8.36 -10.88
CA GLN A 30 -2.92 -6.99 -11.32
C GLN A 30 -2.28 -5.94 -10.40
N PHE A 31 -2.36 -6.13 -9.08
CA PHE A 31 -1.72 -5.22 -8.14
C PHE A 31 -0.19 -5.27 -8.19
N GLU A 32 0.41 -6.45 -8.38
CA GLU A 32 1.87 -6.55 -8.55
C GLU A 32 2.33 -5.88 -9.85
N ALA A 33 1.57 -5.99 -10.94
CA ALA A 33 1.86 -5.31 -12.19
C ALA A 33 1.80 -3.78 -12.04
N ALA A 34 0.77 -3.25 -11.38
CA ALA A 34 0.64 -1.82 -11.11
C ALA A 34 1.73 -1.30 -10.16
N ALA A 35 2.04 -2.04 -9.08
CA ALA A 35 3.11 -1.69 -8.16
C ALA A 35 4.49 -1.68 -8.86
N LYS A 36 4.73 -2.64 -9.74
CA LYS A 36 5.96 -2.72 -10.54
C LYS A 36 6.06 -1.57 -11.56
N ALA A 37 4.95 -1.14 -12.16
CA ALA A 37 4.91 0.03 -13.03
C ALA A 37 5.31 1.32 -12.29
N GLU A 38 4.92 1.44 -11.02
CA GLU A 38 5.33 2.57 -10.15
C GLU A 38 6.70 2.35 -9.47
N GLY A 39 7.39 1.25 -9.77
CA GLY A 39 8.73 0.97 -9.24
C GLY A 39 8.79 0.68 -7.74
N MET A 40 7.69 0.26 -7.12
CA MET A 40 7.61 0.01 -5.68
C MET A 40 7.03 -1.36 -5.33
N SER A 41 7.26 -1.81 -4.08
CA SER A 41 6.66 -3.05 -3.59
C SER A 41 5.14 -2.93 -3.46
N LEU A 42 4.42 -4.05 -3.66
CA LEU A 42 2.96 -4.15 -3.52
C LEU A 42 2.44 -3.49 -2.22
N GLY A 43 3.14 -3.72 -1.11
CA GLY A 43 2.75 -3.15 0.19
C GLY A 43 2.92 -1.63 0.27
N ASN A 44 3.97 -1.07 -0.33
CA ASN A 44 4.15 0.38 -0.39
C ASN A 44 3.16 1.01 -1.38
N TRP A 45 2.87 0.34 -2.49
CA TRP A 45 1.88 0.76 -3.47
C TRP A 45 0.48 0.88 -2.86
N LEU A 46 0.04 -0.15 -2.14
CA LEU A 46 -1.22 -0.13 -1.39
C LEU A 46 -1.27 1.00 -0.33
N LYS A 47 -0.17 1.25 0.38
CA LYS A 47 -0.10 2.35 1.36
C LYS A 47 -0.26 3.72 0.68
N THR A 48 0.34 3.92 -0.48
CA THR A 48 0.24 5.17 -1.23
C THR A 48 -1.19 5.39 -1.73
N LEU A 49 -1.84 4.35 -2.26
CA LEU A 49 -3.25 4.41 -2.65
C LEU A 49 -4.16 4.75 -1.47
N ALA A 50 -4.00 4.03 -0.35
CA ALA A 50 -4.80 4.27 0.85
C ALA A 50 -4.61 5.70 1.39
N ARG A 51 -3.38 6.23 1.37
CA ARG A 51 -3.09 7.59 1.84
C ARG A 51 -3.75 8.66 0.95
N LYS A 52 -3.66 8.52 -0.38
CA LYS A 52 -4.34 9.41 -1.34
C LYS A 52 -5.85 9.40 -1.13
N GLU A 53 -6.43 8.24 -0.84
CA GLU A 53 -7.88 8.13 -0.62
C GLU A 53 -8.30 8.75 0.73
N LEU A 54 -7.50 8.55 1.78
CA LEU A 54 -7.71 9.23 3.07
C LEU A 54 -7.64 10.75 2.94
N GLU A 55 -6.67 11.27 2.17
CA GLU A 55 -6.57 12.72 1.88
C GLU A 55 -7.83 13.25 1.20
N LYS A 56 -8.39 12.52 0.22
CA LYS A 56 -9.66 12.90 -0.43
C LYS A 56 -10.84 12.89 0.53
N ILE A 57 -10.93 11.87 1.38
CA ILE A 57 -12.00 11.75 2.38
C ILE A 57 -11.90 12.92 3.38
N ASP A 58 -10.69 13.22 3.85
CA ASP A 58 -10.44 14.33 4.77
C ASP A 58 -10.81 15.68 4.13
N LEU A 59 -10.37 15.93 2.90
CA LEU A 59 -10.76 17.11 2.11
C LEU A 59 -12.29 17.23 1.96
N LYS A 60 -12.98 16.13 1.67
CA LYS A 60 -14.44 16.11 1.54
C LYS A 60 -15.15 16.40 2.87
N ASN A 61 -14.64 15.85 3.97
CA ASN A 61 -15.18 16.08 5.31
C ASN A 61 -14.96 17.52 5.78
N ASN A 62 -13.82 18.12 5.47
CA ASN A 62 -13.51 19.51 5.81
C ASN A 62 -14.35 20.50 4.98
N ASN A 63 -14.60 20.21 3.70
CA ASN A 63 -15.51 21.02 2.87
C ASN A 63 -17.00 20.88 3.22
N SER A 64 -17.38 19.87 4.02
CA SER A 64 -18.77 19.69 4.48
C SER A 64 -19.06 20.44 5.79
N LYS A 65 -18.06 21.13 6.34
CA LYS A 65 -18.12 21.83 7.64
C LYS A 65 -18.12 23.36 7.52
N VAL A 66 -18.21 23.89 6.29
CA VAL A 66 -18.32 25.32 5.96
C VAL A 66 -19.71 25.63 5.43
#